data_AF-A0A6A6F4I0-F1
#
_entry.id   AF-A0A6A6F4I0-F1
#
_cell.length_a   1.000
_cell.length_b   1.000
_cell.length_c   1.000
_cell.angle_alpha   90.00
_cell.angle_beta   90.00
_cell.angle_gamma   90.00
#
_symmetry.space_group_name_H-M   'P 1'
#
loop_
_entity.id
_entity.type
_entity.pdbx_description
1 polymer ?
#
loop_
_entity_poly.entity_id
_entity_poly.type
_entity_poly.pdbx_seq_one_letter_code
_entity_poly.pdbx_strand_id
1 'polypeptide(L)'
;MRNVGRREAAEHIELVTEGLHKIRLEHTATREQFNAGIRYLKNQLAGQKRTTDEERQAKYEARKEASSVKEEIKRLRQVCDNGYDKAQELRNTVASKNKSIAELNTQLDKERENAASAYQSGYNAGKEAARQAQQPADPSPNAPPTTEPVRDGLRQAWLHSLMLISTTGSAMYLSLSKALAVNDRPTISRLLAADARFGAPALHLAALFGDIELAKLLLGRGAAVNEVCDARSEKPGRRVHGVTAMHLAIAAHRHDMIRHLHHAGAKFTAPHLKHGKRATAPPRWLVSGRFLDMFGDDTAEVASVLRLLKRLGWNKYDGLNDRYENMRSIAERELQGRVELQKAILAEL
;
A
#
# COMPACT_ATOMS: atom_id res chain seq x y z
N MET A 1 -57.52 -112.82 19.63
CA MET A 1 -56.27 -112.47 18.91
C MET A 1 -56.43 -111.39 17.83
N ARG A 2 -57.53 -111.27 17.06
CA ARG A 2 -57.69 -110.23 16.02
C ARG A 2 -57.72 -108.76 16.50
N ASN A 3 -58.02 -108.49 17.78
CA ASN A 3 -58.11 -107.13 18.31
C ASN A 3 -56.76 -106.55 18.79
N VAL A 4 -55.74 -107.39 19.01
CA VAL A 4 -54.42 -106.94 19.48
C VAL A 4 -53.63 -106.33 18.32
N GLY A 5 -53.55 -107.03 17.18
CA GLY A 5 -52.86 -106.51 15.98
C GLY A 5 -53.48 -105.25 15.37
N ARG A 6 -54.77 -104.97 15.62
CA ARG A 6 -55.40 -103.69 15.19
C ARG A 6 -54.96 -102.51 16.05
N ARG A 7 -54.68 -102.71 17.35
CA ARG A 7 -54.17 -101.64 18.23
C ARG A 7 -52.71 -101.34 17.93
N GLU A 8 -51.88 -102.38 17.80
CA GLU A 8 -50.47 -102.23 17.41
C GLU A 8 -50.31 -101.52 16.06
N ALA A 9 -51.15 -101.85 15.07
CA ALA A 9 -51.16 -101.15 13.79
C ALA A 9 -51.60 -99.69 13.91
N ALA A 10 -52.58 -99.37 14.77
CA ALA A 10 -53.02 -98.00 15.00
C ALA A 10 -51.95 -97.16 15.69
N GLU A 11 -51.27 -97.71 16.71
CA GLU A 11 -50.15 -97.06 17.41
C GLU A 11 -48.97 -96.80 16.46
N HIS A 12 -48.63 -97.77 15.59
CA HIS A 12 -47.63 -97.57 14.55
C HIS A 12 -48.01 -96.47 13.54
N ILE A 13 -49.27 -96.44 13.11
CA ILE A 13 -49.77 -95.38 12.21
C ILE A 13 -49.67 -94.02 12.90
N GLU A 14 -50.06 -93.92 14.17
CA GLU A 14 -49.99 -92.68 14.94
C GLU A 14 -48.55 -92.17 15.05
N LEU A 15 -47.60 -93.03 15.46
CA LEU A 15 -46.17 -92.70 15.54
C LEU A 15 -45.59 -92.25 14.18
N VAL A 16 -45.97 -92.92 13.08
CA VAL A 16 -45.54 -92.54 11.74
C VAL A 16 -46.15 -91.19 11.34
N THR A 17 -47.43 -90.94 11.65
CA THR A 17 -48.07 -89.65 11.36
C THR A 17 -47.46 -88.51 12.16
N GLU A 18 -47.12 -88.74 13.43
CA GLU A 18 -46.42 -87.77 14.27
C GLU A 18 -45.00 -87.49 13.74
N GLY A 19 -44.27 -88.54 13.37
CA GLY A 19 -42.95 -88.41 12.75
C GLY A 19 -42.98 -87.63 11.43
N LEU A 20 -43.95 -87.92 10.55
CA LEU A 20 -44.15 -87.17 9.30
C LEU A 20 -44.55 -85.72 9.56
N HIS A 21 -45.37 -85.46 10.58
CA HIS A 21 -45.73 -84.11 10.97
C HIS A 21 -44.51 -83.32 11.45
N LYS A 22 -43.68 -83.92 12.30
CA LYS A 22 -42.43 -83.33 12.78
C LYS A 22 -41.47 -83.02 11.61
N ILE A 23 -41.24 -83.97 10.71
CA ILE A 23 -40.41 -83.75 9.51
C ILE A 23 -40.97 -82.62 8.65
N ARG A 24 -42.29 -82.54 8.49
CA ARG A 24 -42.93 -81.46 7.74
C ARG A 24 -42.70 -80.10 8.40
N LEU A 25 -42.83 -80.00 9.73
CA LEU A 25 -42.57 -78.78 10.49
C LEU A 25 -41.10 -78.34 10.39
N GLU A 26 -40.16 -79.26 10.58
CA GLU A 26 -38.73 -79.01 10.44
C GLU A 26 -38.38 -78.56 9.01
N HIS A 27 -38.94 -79.21 8.00
CA HIS A 27 -38.76 -78.82 6.61
C HIS A 27 -39.35 -77.43 6.31
N THR A 28 -40.54 -77.10 6.84
CA THR A 28 -41.12 -75.76 6.68
C THR A 28 -40.26 -74.69 7.36
N ALA A 29 -39.79 -74.93 8.58
CA ALA A 29 -38.92 -74.01 9.31
C ALA A 29 -37.59 -73.79 8.55
N THR A 30 -36.98 -74.86 8.06
CA THR A 30 -35.76 -74.81 7.26
C THR A 30 -35.99 -74.00 5.96
N ARG A 31 -37.12 -74.22 5.29
CA ARG A 31 -37.48 -73.48 4.06
C ARG A 31 -37.69 -71.99 4.34
N GLU A 32 -38.33 -71.64 5.45
CA GLU A 32 -38.51 -70.25 5.86
C GLU A 32 -37.18 -69.57 6.19
N GLN A 33 -36.27 -70.28 6.88
CA GLN A 33 -34.91 -69.80 7.15
C GLN A 33 -34.13 -69.56 5.85
N PHE A 34 -34.18 -70.48 4.90
CA PHE A 34 -33.55 -70.29 3.58
C PHE A 34 -34.16 -69.11 2.82
N ASN A 35 -35.49 -68.98 2.82
CA ASN A 35 -36.17 -67.86 2.17
C ASN A 35 -35.82 -66.52 2.84
N ALA A 36 -35.65 -66.47 4.16
CA ALA A 36 -35.17 -65.30 4.87
C ALA A 36 -33.72 -64.96 4.46
N GLY A 37 -32.83 -65.97 4.37
CA GLY A 37 -31.46 -65.80 3.88
C GLY A 37 -31.39 -65.25 2.45
N ILE A 38 -32.22 -65.78 1.54
CA ILE A 38 -32.30 -65.28 0.16
C ILE A 38 -32.77 -63.83 0.12
N ARG A 39 -33.78 -63.46 0.93
CA ARG A 39 -34.25 -62.06 1.01
C ARG A 39 -33.16 -61.13 1.53
N TYR A 40 -32.42 -61.55 2.56
CA TYR A 40 -31.29 -60.78 3.10
C TYR A 40 -30.21 -60.52 2.05
N LEU A 41 -29.76 -61.56 1.34
CA LEU A 41 -28.74 -61.43 0.29
C LEU A 41 -29.22 -60.57 -0.89
N LYS A 42 -30.50 -60.68 -1.29
CA LYS A 42 -31.08 -59.80 -2.32
C LYS A 42 -31.04 -58.33 -1.90
N ASN A 43 -31.35 -58.03 -0.64
CA ASN A 43 -31.28 -56.67 -0.12
C ASN A 43 -29.84 -56.14 -0.06
N GLN A 44 -28.88 -56.95 0.37
CA GLN A 44 -27.47 -56.56 0.34
C GLN A 44 -26.96 -56.29 -1.07
N LEU A 45 -27.29 -57.15 -2.03
CA LEU A 45 -26.90 -56.98 -3.43
C LEU A 45 -27.55 -55.73 -4.06
N ALA A 46 -28.82 -55.46 -3.72
CA ALA A 46 -29.49 -54.23 -4.14
C ALA A 46 -28.81 -52.98 -3.55
N GLY A 47 -28.37 -53.04 -2.29
CA GLY A 47 -27.57 -51.99 -1.65
C GLY A 47 -26.24 -51.74 -2.38
N GLN A 48 -25.48 -52.80 -2.66
CA GLN A 48 -24.21 -52.71 -3.40
C GLN A 48 -24.38 -52.15 -4.82
N LYS A 49 -25.46 -52.51 -5.53
CA LYS A 49 -25.74 -51.95 -6.86
C LYS A 49 -26.01 -50.43 -6.80
N ARG A 50 -26.80 -49.98 -5.82
CA ARG A 50 -27.06 -48.54 -5.63
C ARG A 50 -25.78 -47.77 -5.37
N THR A 51 -24.90 -48.27 -4.49
CA THR A 51 -23.61 -47.61 -4.22
C THR A 51 -22.74 -47.53 -5.48
N THR A 52 -22.70 -48.58 -6.31
CA THR A 52 -21.93 -48.54 -7.56
C THR A 52 -22.48 -47.56 -8.60
N ASP A 53 -23.80 -47.36 -8.65
CA ASP A 53 -24.41 -46.40 -9.56
C ASP A 53 -24.21 -44.95 -9.07
N GLU A 54 -24.31 -44.71 -7.75
CA GLU A 54 -23.97 -43.43 -7.12
C GLU A 54 -22.49 -43.07 -7.37
N GLU A 55 -21.57 -44.01 -7.22
CA GLU A 55 -20.14 -43.81 -7.53
C GLU A 55 -19.91 -43.47 -9.01
N ARG A 56 -20.63 -44.13 -9.93
CA ARG A 56 -20.55 -43.83 -11.37
C ARG A 56 -21.06 -42.44 -11.68
N GLN A 57 -22.18 -42.03 -11.08
CA GLN A 57 -22.75 -40.71 -11.27
C GLN A 57 -21.82 -39.62 -10.72
N ALA A 58 -21.27 -39.82 -9.51
CA ALA A 58 -20.30 -38.91 -8.93
C ALA A 58 -19.05 -38.75 -9.81
N LYS A 59 -18.55 -39.87 -10.38
CA LYS A 59 -17.41 -39.85 -11.31
C LYS A 59 -17.74 -39.12 -12.63
N TYR A 60 -18.97 -39.22 -13.11
CA TYR A 60 -19.42 -38.51 -14.31
C TYR A 60 -19.49 -36.99 -14.07
N GLU A 61 -20.13 -36.55 -12.98
CA GLU A 61 -20.20 -35.12 -12.64
C GLU A 61 -18.81 -34.54 -12.38
N ALA A 62 -17.93 -35.25 -11.67
CA ALA A 62 -16.55 -34.81 -11.46
C ALA A 62 -15.77 -34.62 -12.78
N ARG A 63 -15.99 -35.49 -13.79
CA ARG A 63 -15.39 -35.32 -15.12
C ARG A 63 -15.95 -34.11 -15.87
N LYS A 64 -17.25 -33.87 -15.75
CA LYS A 64 -17.92 -32.72 -16.35
C LYS A 64 -17.43 -31.41 -15.74
N GLU A 65 -17.33 -31.35 -14.41
CA GLU A 65 -16.74 -30.22 -13.69
C GLU A 65 -15.27 -29.99 -14.08
N ALA A 66 -14.46 -31.05 -14.12
CA ALA A 66 -13.07 -30.96 -14.56
C ALA A 66 -12.94 -30.43 -16.00
N SER A 67 -13.84 -30.83 -16.90
CA SER A 67 -13.89 -30.30 -18.27
C SER A 67 -14.27 -28.82 -18.30
N SER A 68 -15.22 -28.40 -17.47
CA SER A 68 -15.62 -26.98 -17.34
C SER A 68 -14.45 -26.13 -16.84
N VAL A 69 -13.78 -26.57 -15.78
CA VAL A 69 -12.59 -25.90 -15.21
C VAL A 69 -11.46 -25.81 -16.23
N LYS A 70 -11.24 -26.85 -17.04
CA LYS A 70 -10.22 -26.84 -18.10
C LYS A 70 -10.48 -25.78 -19.16
N GLU A 71 -11.73 -25.60 -19.58
CA GLU A 71 -12.09 -24.54 -20.54
C GLU A 71 -11.96 -23.14 -19.93
N GLU A 72 -12.27 -22.98 -18.65
CA GLU A 72 -12.08 -21.70 -17.97
C GLU A 72 -10.60 -21.33 -17.84
N ILE A 73 -9.73 -22.29 -17.49
CA ILE A 73 -8.27 -22.11 -17.49
C ILE A 73 -7.77 -21.68 -18.88
N LYS A 74 -8.32 -22.26 -19.95
CA LYS A 74 -7.97 -21.89 -21.32
C LYS A 74 -8.36 -20.44 -21.65
N ARG A 75 -9.55 -20.01 -21.24
CA ARG A 75 -10.01 -18.61 -21.40
C ARG A 75 -9.12 -17.63 -20.63
N LEU A 76 -8.79 -17.95 -19.39
CA LEU A 76 -7.92 -17.10 -18.57
C LEU A 76 -6.52 -16.96 -19.17
N ARG A 77 -5.94 -18.05 -19.71
CA ARG A 77 -4.66 -17.98 -20.44
C ARG A 77 -4.73 -17.05 -21.64
N GLN A 78 -5.79 -17.14 -22.45
CA GLN A 78 -5.98 -16.24 -23.59
C GLN A 78 -6.08 -14.77 -23.16
N VAL A 79 -6.77 -14.48 -22.04
CA VAL A 79 -6.83 -13.12 -21.47
C VAL A 79 -5.44 -12.64 -21.03
N CYS A 80 -4.63 -13.50 -20.40
CA CYS A 80 -3.26 -13.18 -20.01
C CYS A 80 -2.36 -12.91 -21.23
N ASP A 81 -2.47 -13.72 -22.28
CA ASP A 81 -1.69 -13.56 -23.51
C ASP A 81 -2.05 -12.22 -24.21
N ASN A 82 -3.35 -11.91 -24.33
CA ASN A 82 -3.81 -10.62 -24.86
C ASN A 82 -3.32 -9.44 -23.99
N GLY A 83 -3.29 -9.62 -22.66
CA GLY A 83 -2.76 -8.61 -21.73
C GLY A 83 -1.26 -8.38 -21.92
N TYR A 84 -0.50 -9.44 -22.18
CA TYR A 84 0.93 -9.35 -22.47
C TYR A 84 1.21 -8.58 -23.77
N ASP A 85 0.47 -8.89 -24.84
CA ASP A 85 0.59 -8.19 -26.12
C ASP A 85 0.28 -6.70 -25.96
N LYS A 86 -0.79 -6.36 -25.22
CA LYS A 86 -1.14 -4.96 -24.97
C LYS A 86 -0.09 -4.22 -24.15
N ALA A 87 0.50 -4.89 -23.15
CA ALA A 87 1.59 -4.31 -22.37
C ALA A 87 2.82 -4.04 -23.24
N GLN A 88 3.12 -4.92 -24.20
CA GLN A 88 4.24 -4.75 -25.12
C GLN A 88 4.00 -3.61 -26.12
N GLU A 89 2.77 -3.46 -26.64
CA GLU A 89 2.37 -2.32 -27.46
C GLU A 89 2.54 -0.98 -26.71
N LEU A 90 2.09 -0.91 -25.46
CA LEU A 90 2.27 0.27 -24.60
C LEU A 90 3.75 0.55 -24.34
N ARG A 91 4.56 -0.47 -24.10
CA ARG A 91 6.00 -0.33 -23.92
C ARG A 91 6.68 0.26 -25.15
N ASN A 92 6.32 -0.21 -26.34
CA ASN A 92 6.83 0.33 -27.61
C ASN A 92 6.40 1.79 -27.80
N THR A 93 5.15 2.12 -27.45
CA THR A 93 4.63 3.50 -27.50
C THR A 93 5.41 4.43 -26.56
N VAL A 94 5.66 4.00 -25.32
CA VAL A 94 6.44 4.77 -24.34
C VAL A 94 7.88 4.96 -24.82
N ALA A 95 8.51 3.91 -25.36
CA ALA A 95 9.86 3.99 -25.91
C ALA A 95 9.94 5.00 -27.07
N SER A 96 8.97 4.98 -27.99
CA SER A 96 8.87 5.96 -29.07
C SER A 96 8.71 7.39 -28.55
N LYS A 97 7.81 7.62 -27.59
CA LYS A 97 7.60 8.96 -27.01
C LYS A 97 8.83 9.48 -26.27
N ASN A 98 9.54 8.62 -25.55
CA ASN A 98 10.78 8.98 -24.86
C ASN A 98 11.87 9.39 -25.86
N LYS A 99 11.96 8.72 -27.01
CA LYS A 99 12.86 9.12 -28.10
C LYS A 99 12.52 10.54 -28.60
N SER A 100 11.23 10.83 -28.87
CA SER A 100 10.80 12.16 -29.29
C SER A 100 11.06 13.24 -28.23
N ILE A 101 10.89 12.94 -26.94
CA ILE A 101 11.22 13.87 -25.84
C ILE A 101 12.71 14.17 -25.81
N ALA A 102 13.57 13.17 -26.00
CA ALA A 102 15.01 13.37 -26.05
C ALA A 102 15.45 14.26 -27.24
N GLU A 103 14.82 14.08 -28.40
CA GLU A 103 15.02 14.92 -29.59
C GLU A 103 14.60 16.38 -29.32
N LEU A 104 13.43 16.60 -28.70
CA LEU A 104 12.94 17.94 -28.32
C LEU A 104 13.85 18.62 -27.29
N ASN A 105 14.33 17.90 -26.28
CA ASN A 105 15.27 18.47 -25.31
C ASN A 105 16.58 18.90 -25.97
N THR A 106 17.08 18.10 -26.93
CA THR A 106 18.28 18.45 -27.71
C THR A 106 18.06 19.73 -28.54
N GLN A 107 16.85 19.93 -29.09
CA GLN A 107 16.50 21.17 -29.79
C GLN A 107 16.41 22.36 -28.84
N LEU A 108 15.79 22.19 -27.67
CA LEU A 108 15.65 23.23 -26.66
C LEU A 108 17.01 23.71 -26.13
N ASP A 109 17.97 22.80 -25.93
CA ASP A 109 19.31 23.17 -25.49
C ASP A 109 20.05 23.99 -26.55
N LYS A 110 19.91 23.65 -27.84
CA LYS A 110 20.43 24.47 -28.94
C LYS A 110 19.79 25.86 -28.98
N GLU A 111 18.49 25.97 -28.78
CA GLU A 111 17.80 27.27 -28.71
C GLU A 111 18.29 28.11 -27.52
N ARG A 112 18.54 27.48 -26.37
CA ARG A 112 19.11 28.15 -25.19
C ARG A 112 20.52 28.66 -25.45
N GLU A 113 21.38 27.88 -26.10
CA GLU A 113 22.73 28.31 -26.50
C GLU A 113 22.69 29.48 -27.48
N ASN A 114 21.78 29.42 -28.47
CA ASN A 114 21.57 30.51 -29.43
C ASN A 114 21.08 31.79 -28.72
N ALA A 115 20.10 31.66 -27.80
CA ALA A 115 19.58 32.79 -27.03
C ALA A 115 20.63 33.40 -26.09
N ALA A 116 21.44 32.57 -25.42
CA ALA A 116 22.54 33.02 -24.58
C ALA A 116 23.59 33.80 -25.39
N SER A 117 23.92 33.29 -26.59
CA SER A 117 24.86 33.96 -27.51
C SER A 117 24.31 35.31 -27.99
N ALA A 118 23.03 35.37 -28.36
CA ALA A 118 22.36 36.60 -28.76
C ALA A 118 22.32 37.64 -27.60
N TYR A 119 21.99 37.18 -26.39
CA TYR A 119 22.01 38.02 -25.20
C TYR A 119 23.41 38.58 -24.92
N GLN A 120 24.44 37.75 -24.96
CA GLN A 120 25.82 38.17 -24.72
C GLN A 120 26.29 39.21 -25.75
N SER A 121 25.94 39.00 -27.03
CA SER A 121 26.20 39.97 -28.10
C SER A 121 25.49 41.31 -27.83
N GLY A 122 24.21 41.28 -27.45
CA GLY A 122 23.44 42.48 -27.11
C GLY A 122 23.96 43.21 -25.87
N TYR A 123 24.35 42.47 -24.83
CA TYR A 123 24.96 43.01 -23.62
C TYR A 123 26.28 43.72 -23.91
N ASN A 124 27.15 43.11 -24.71
CA ASN A 124 28.43 43.72 -25.10
C ASN A 124 28.20 45.01 -25.91
N ALA A 125 27.29 44.99 -26.88
CA ALA A 125 26.91 46.18 -27.65
C ALA A 125 26.36 47.30 -26.75
N GLY A 126 25.49 46.96 -25.78
CA GLY A 126 24.97 47.90 -24.81
C GLY A 126 26.06 48.47 -23.88
N LYS A 127 27.01 47.64 -23.45
CA LYS A 127 28.15 48.07 -22.63
C LYS A 127 29.09 49.01 -23.39
N GLU A 128 29.31 48.79 -24.69
CA GLU A 128 30.05 49.70 -25.55
C GLU A 128 29.32 51.02 -25.75
N ALA A 129 28.00 50.99 -25.98
CA ALA A 129 27.17 52.19 -26.06
C ALA A 129 27.16 52.99 -24.73
N ALA A 130 27.10 52.30 -23.59
CA ALA A 130 27.16 52.93 -22.27
C ALA A 130 28.53 53.55 -21.99
N ARG A 131 29.64 52.90 -22.40
CA ARG A 131 30.99 53.49 -22.33
C ARG A 131 31.10 54.78 -23.15
N GLN A 132 30.38 54.87 -24.27
CA GLN A 132 30.31 56.09 -25.07
C GLN A 132 29.43 57.18 -24.42
N ALA A 133 28.58 56.83 -23.45
CA ALA A 133 27.53 57.71 -22.92
C ALA A 133 27.78 58.31 -21.52
N GLN A 134 28.82 57.92 -20.77
CA GLN A 134 28.93 58.32 -19.34
C GLN A 134 30.09 59.29 -19.01
N GLN A 135 29.71 60.55 -18.75
CA GLN A 135 30.28 61.45 -17.74
C GLN A 135 29.92 60.97 -16.30
N PRO A 136 30.66 61.37 -15.25
CA PRO A 136 30.58 60.75 -13.93
C PRO A 136 29.46 61.32 -13.05
N ALA A 137 28.69 60.43 -12.40
CA ALA A 137 27.78 60.77 -11.31
C ALA A 137 27.75 59.69 -10.22
N ASP A 138 27.58 60.16 -8.98
CA ASP A 138 27.78 59.49 -7.69
C ASP A 138 26.86 58.29 -7.35
N PRO A 139 27.28 57.42 -6.42
CA PRO A 139 26.56 56.21 -6.04
C PRO A 139 25.50 56.46 -4.95
N SER A 140 24.31 55.88 -5.14
CA SER A 140 23.26 55.79 -4.11
C SER A 140 23.14 54.34 -3.61
N PRO A 141 23.14 54.09 -2.29
CA PRO A 141 22.82 52.80 -1.70
C PRO A 141 21.40 52.79 -1.12
N ASN A 142 20.66 51.69 -1.29
CA ASN A 142 19.92 51.01 -0.21
C ASN A 142 19.10 49.82 -0.73
N ALA A 143 19.36 48.65 -0.15
CA ALA A 143 18.54 47.45 -0.27
C ALA A 143 17.47 47.42 0.84
N PRO A 144 16.26 46.88 0.60
CA PRO A 144 15.18 46.86 1.58
C PRO A 144 15.35 45.73 2.63
N PRO A 145 14.81 45.92 3.85
CA PRO A 145 14.99 44.99 4.96
C PRO A 145 14.11 43.74 4.82
N THR A 146 14.74 42.60 5.02
CA THR A 146 14.16 41.26 5.09
C THR A 146 13.31 41.07 6.36
N THR A 147 12.02 40.83 6.14
CA THR A 147 11.06 39.96 6.85
C THR A 147 11.38 39.40 8.26
N GLU A 148 10.47 39.76 9.18
CA GLU A 148 10.03 39.20 10.47
C GLU A 148 10.89 38.16 11.25
N PRO A 149 11.40 38.51 12.45
CA PRO A 149 12.20 37.66 13.33
C PRO A 149 11.41 36.66 14.22
N VAL A 150 10.09 36.48 14.03
CA VAL A 150 9.23 35.69 14.95
C VAL A 150 9.25 34.18 14.64
N ARG A 151 9.92 33.72 13.59
CA ARG A 151 9.89 32.30 13.15
C ARG A 151 11.08 31.44 13.61
N ASP A 152 12.17 32.02 14.09
CA ASP A 152 13.41 31.27 14.33
C ASP A 152 13.34 30.38 15.58
N GLY A 153 12.68 30.84 16.63
CA GLY A 153 12.51 30.06 17.87
C GLY A 153 11.69 28.79 17.67
N LEU A 154 10.62 28.86 16.87
CA LEU A 154 9.77 27.71 16.57
C LEU A 154 10.48 26.68 15.68
N ARG A 155 11.27 27.15 14.70
CA ARG A 155 12.11 26.26 13.86
C ARG A 155 13.12 25.48 14.71
N GLN A 156 13.79 26.14 15.65
CA GLN A 156 14.72 25.49 16.56
C GLN A 156 14.03 24.48 17.48
N ALA A 157 12.86 24.83 18.02
CA ALA A 157 12.08 23.92 18.86
C ALA A 157 11.70 22.63 18.11
N TRP A 158 11.23 22.74 16.86
CA TRP A 158 10.89 21.58 16.04
C TRP A 158 12.11 20.73 15.66
N LEU A 159 13.24 21.35 15.33
CA LEU A 159 14.49 20.64 15.06
C LEU A 159 14.93 19.80 16.26
N HIS A 160 14.89 20.39 17.45
CA HIS A 160 15.25 19.72 18.68
C HIS A 160 14.25 18.62 19.09
N SER A 161 12.96 18.81 18.79
CA SER A 161 11.92 17.81 19.06
C SER A 161 12.03 16.58 18.13
N LEU A 162 12.23 16.80 16.83
CA LEU A 162 12.24 15.71 15.84
C LEU A 162 13.57 14.95 15.79
N MET A 163 14.71 15.63 15.95
CA MET A 163 16.07 15.06 15.84
C MET A 163 16.18 13.99 14.74
N LEU A 164 16.01 14.40 13.48
CA LEU A 164 16.05 13.48 12.34
C LEU A 164 17.46 12.87 12.16
N ILE A 165 17.51 11.56 12.02
CA ILE A 165 18.74 10.79 11.77
C ILE A 165 18.57 10.03 10.46
N SER A 166 19.55 10.14 9.56
CA SER A 166 19.53 9.35 8.32
C SER A 166 19.61 7.85 8.63
N THR A 167 19.03 7.03 7.76
CA THR A 167 19.15 5.56 7.86
C THR A 167 20.59 5.05 7.73
N THR A 168 21.51 5.86 7.19
CA THR A 168 22.95 5.57 7.18
C THR A 168 23.63 5.82 8.55
N GLY A 169 22.87 6.24 9.56
CA GLY A 169 23.39 6.57 10.90
C GLY A 169 24.10 7.93 10.98
N SER A 170 24.25 8.64 9.85
CA SER A 170 24.80 9.98 9.83
C SER A 170 23.81 10.95 10.46
N ALA A 171 24.12 11.41 11.67
CA ALA A 171 23.44 12.56 12.26
C ALA A 171 23.69 13.78 11.36
N MET A 172 22.67 14.61 11.15
CA MET A 172 22.83 15.88 10.46
C MET A 172 23.87 16.72 11.22
N TYR A 173 24.89 17.23 10.52
CA TYR A 173 25.90 18.08 11.14
C TYR A 173 25.23 19.28 11.82
N LEU A 174 25.73 19.62 13.01
CA LEU A 174 25.27 20.78 13.77
C LEU A 174 25.31 22.07 12.93
N SER A 175 26.29 22.21 12.03
CA SER A 175 26.43 23.34 11.11
C SER A 175 25.27 23.44 10.11
N LEU A 176 24.87 22.33 9.48
CA LEU A 176 23.74 22.31 8.54
C LEU A 176 22.42 22.55 9.28
N SER A 177 22.24 21.94 10.45
CA SER A 177 21.05 22.16 11.29
C SER A 177 20.91 23.63 11.71
N LYS A 178 22.02 24.28 12.11
CA LYS A 178 22.02 25.71 12.44
C LYS A 178 21.68 26.57 11.23
N ALA A 179 22.29 26.29 10.08
CA ALA A 179 22.02 27.02 8.85
C ALA A 179 20.56 26.89 8.39
N LEU A 180 19.96 25.70 8.51
CA LEU A 180 18.54 25.46 8.21
C LEU A 180 17.62 26.19 9.19
N ALA A 181 17.99 26.25 10.47
CA ALA A 181 17.19 26.92 11.49
C ALA A 181 17.06 28.44 11.23
N VAL A 182 18.15 29.09 10.81
CA VAL A 182 18.19 30.52 10.47
C VAL A 182 17.97 30.80 8.97
N ASN A 183 17.67 29.76 8.18
CA ASN A 183 17.48 29.84 6.73
C ASN A 183 18.65 30.47 5.94
N ASP A 184 19.90 30.21 6.36
CA ASP A 184 21.11 30.69 5.68
C ASP A 184 21.35 29.91 4.38
N ARG A 185 20.68 30.34 3.30
CA ARG A 185 20.75 29.68 1.98
C ARG A 185 22.16 29.56 1.40
N PRO A 186 23.03 30.58 1.45
CA PRO A 186 24.42 30.45 1.02
C PRO A 186 25.16 29.33 1.75
N THR A 187 25.06 29.28 3.09
CA THR A 187 25.71 28.23 3.88
C THR A 187 25.09 26.86 3.60
N ILE A 188 23.76 26.76 3.50
CA ILE A 188 23.09 25.50 3.13
C ILE A 188 23.59 25.01 1.77
N SER A 189 23.61 25.87 0.74
CA SER A 189 24.09 25.47 -0.60
C SER A 189 25.54 24.99 -0.58
N ARG A 190 26.41 25.70 0.13
CA ARG A 190 27.82 25.34 0.28
C ARG A 190 28.00 24.01 1.00
N LEU A 191 27.26 23.77 2.09
CA LEU A 191 27.31 22.52 2.85
C LEU A 191 26.77 21.33 2.04
N LEU A 192 25.69 21.53 1.28
CA LEU A 192 25.11 20.50 0.42
C LEU A 192 26.01 20.15 -0.77
N ALA A 193 26.77 21.12 -1.31
CA ALA A 193 27.73 20.87 -2.38
C ALA A 193 28.92 20.00 -1.91
N ALA A 194 29.24 20.01 -0.62
CA ALA A 194 30.37 19.27 -0.08
C ALA A 194 30.08 17.77 0.13
N ASP A 195 28.82 17.37 0.33
CA ASP A 195 28.46 15.96 0.58
C ASP A 195 26.98 15.70 0.26
N ALA A 196 26.74 14.82 -0.71
CA ALA A 196 25.41 14.46 -1.19
C ALA A 196 24.55 13.68 -0.17
N ARG A 197 25.16 13.07 0.85
CA ARG A 197 24.46 12.25 1.88
C ARG A 197 23.54 13.08 2.77
N PHE A 198 23.62 14.41 2.70
CA PHE A 198 22.76 15.31 3.44
C PHE A 198 21.40 15.58 2.78
N GLY A 199 21.21 15.11 1.54
CA GLY A 199 20.01 15.36 0.75
C GLY A 199 18.73 15.00 1.50
N ALA A 200 18.66 13.81 2.10
CA ALA A 200 17.46 13.36 2.80
C ALA A 200 17.10 14.23 4.00
N PRO A 201 17.91 14.31 5.09
CA PRO A 201 17.52 15.09 6.25
C PRO A 201 17.22 16.55 5.93
N ALA A 202 17.95 17.14 4.97
CA ALA A 202 17.68 18.51 4.53
C ALA A 202 16.32 18.64 3.83
N LEU A 203 15.94 17.68 2.97
CA LEU A 203 14.64 17.70 2.27
C LEU A 203 13.47 17.53 3.25
N HIS A 204 13.65 16.71 4.29
CA HIS A 204 12.68 16.55 5.36
C HIS A 204 12.41 17.88 6.10
N LEU A 205 13.47 18.65 6.37
CA LEU A 205 13.36 19.94 7.05
C LEU A 205 12.80 21.03 6.15
N ALA A 206 13.21 21.06 4.89
CA ALA A 206 12.57 21.93 3.90
C ALA A 206 11.07 21.66 3.85
N ALA A 207 10.67 20.39 3.84
CA ALA A 207 9.28 19.98 3.81
C ALA A 207 8.49 20.40 5.07
N LEU A 208 9.09 20.23 6.24
CA LEU A 208 8.55 20.68 7.52
C LEU A 208 8.30 22.21 7.55
N PHE A 209 9.29 22.98 7.09
CA PHE A 209 9.21 24.43 7.09
C PHE A 209 8.39 25.00 5.91
N GLY A 210 8.03 24.17 4.93
CA GLY A 210 7.38 24.61 3.70
C GLY A 210 8.28 25.45 2.80
N ASP A 211 9.61 25.31 2.87
CA ASP A 211 10.54 26.04 2.00
C ASP A 211 10.65 25.35 0.64
N ILE A 212 9.76 25.75 -0.28
CA ILE A 212 9.66 25.20 -1.64
C ILE A 212 10.95 25.40 -2.44
N GLU A 213 11.60 26.55 -2.31
CA GLU A 213 12.80 26.85 -3.10
C GLU A 213 14.00 26.03 -2.62
N LEU A 214 14.13 25.82 -1.32
CA LEU A 214 15.12 24.89 -0.78
C LEU A 214 14.83 23.44 -1.21
N ALA A 215 13.56 23.02 -1.20
CA ALA A 215 13.18 21.69 -1.67
C ALA A 215 13.51 21.49 -3.16
N LYS A 216 13.20 22.46 -4.03
CA LYS A 216 13.58 22.45 -5.45
C LYS A 216 15.10 22.32 -5.62
N LEU A 217 15.87 23.10 -4.88
CA LEU A 217 17.33 23.04 -4.91
C LEU A 217 17.86 21.65 -4.52
N LEU A 218 17.32 21.07 -3.45
CA LEU A 218 17.70 19.75 -2.96
C LEU A 218 17.35 18.65 -3.97
N LEU A 219 16.13 18.64 -4.50
CA LEU A 219 15.69 17.70 -5.52
C LEU A 219 16.50 17.84 -6.82
N GLY A 220 16.80 19.07 -7.25
CA GLY A 220 17.64 19.35 -8.41
C GLY A 220 19.09 18.87 -8.25
N ARG A 221 19.57 18.72 -7.00
CA ARG A 221 20.87 18.10 -6.68
C ARG A 221 20.78 16.58 -6.45
N GLY A 222 19.65 15.96 -6.75
CA GLY A 222 19.48 14.51 -6.68
C GLY A 222 19.09 13.98 -5.30
N ALA A 223 18.61 14.82 -4.38
CA ALA A 223 18.03 14.31 -3.13
C ALA A 223 16.86 13.36 -3.44
N ALA A 224 16.88 12.15 -2.87
CA ALA A 224 15.86 11.16 -3.14
C ALA A 224 14.54 11.51 -2.42
N VAL A 225 13.49 11.78 -3.20
CA VAL A 225 12.19 12.27 -2.71
C VAL A 225 11.50 11.34 -1.69
N ASN A 226 11.71 10.03 -1.83
CA ASN A 226 11.13 9.00 -0.97
C ASN A 226 12.16 8.41 0.03
N GLU A 227 13.32 9.04 0.18
CA GLU A 227 14.29 8.62 1.16
C GLU A 227 13.73 8.81 2.57
N VAL A 228 14.09 7.88 3.47
CA VAL A 228 13.54 7.84 4.83
C VAL A 228 14.57 8.21 5.89
N CYS A 229 14.09 8.90 6.92
CA CYS A 229 14.82 9.18 8.16
C CYS A 229 14.15 8.48 9.36
N ASP A 230 14.91 8.37 10.44
CA ASP A 230 14.40 8.05 11.76
C ASP A 230 14.20 9.36 12.55
N ALA A 231 13.06 9.55 13.19
CA ALA A 231 12.81 10.65 14.12
C ALA A 231 12.82 10.15 15.58
N ARG A 232 13.18 11.03 16.50
CA ARG A 232 13.08 10.75 17.94
C ARG A 232 11.61 10.59 18.36
N SER A 233 11.32 9.68 19.29
CA SER A 233 10.02 9.58 19.96
C SER A 233 10.07 10.30 21.31
N GLU A 234 8.92 10.77 21.79
CA GLU A 234 8.76 11.30 23.17
C GLU A 234 9.15 10.26 24.22
N LYS A 235 8.83 8.99 23.98
CA LYS A 235 9.21 7.91 24.88
C LYS A 235 10.72 7.67 24.76
N PRO A 236 11.49 7.82 25.86
CA PRO A 236 12.92 7.56 25.84
C PRO A 236 13.22 6.17 25.25
N GLY A 237 14.22 6.10 24.36
CA GLY A 237 14.61 4.85 23.71
C GLY A 237 13.72 4.40 22.55
N ARG A 238 12.63 5.10 22.21
CA ARG A 238 11.83 4.83 21.01
C ARG A 238 12.18 5.79 19.87
N ARG A 239 12.10 5.27 18.64
CA ARG A 239 12.24 6.03 17.40
C ARG A 239 11.03 5.81 16.52
N VAL A 240 10.69 6.83 15.75
CA VAL A 240 9.74 6.73 14.65
C VAL A 240 10.55 6.47 13.40
N HIS A 241 10.44 5.26 12.86
CA HIS A 241 11.17 4.86 11.68
C HIS A 241 10.40 5.20 10.41
N GLY A 242 11.11 5.41 9.30
CA GLY A 242 10.46 5.55 8.00
C GLY A 242 9.78 6.88 7.77
N VAL A 243 10.24 7.95 8.42
CA VAL A 243 9.76 9.30 8.15
C VAL A 243 10.23 9.69 6.76
N THR A 244 9.35 10.21 5.90
CA THR A 244 9.69 10.79 4.59
C THR A 244 9.44 12.30 4.64
N ALA A 245 9.93 13.05 3.63
CA ALA A 245 9.60 14.47 3.49
C ALA A 245 8.07 14.71 3.43
N MET A 246 7.32 13.81 2.77
CA MET A 246 5.85 13.90 2.69
C MET A 246 5.17 13.78 4.06
N HIS A 247 5.70 12.97 4.99
CA HIS A 247 5.16 12.88 6.36
C HIS A 247 5.17 14.24 7.06
N LEU A 248 6.29 14.97 6.96
CA LEU A 248 6.46 16.25 7.64
C LEU A 248 5.68 17.37 6.95
N ALA A 249 5.59 17.36 5.62
CA ALA A 249 4.75 18.31 4.89
C ALA A 249 3.27 18.18 5.26
N ILE A 250 2.77 16.95 5.38
CA ILE A 250 1.38 16.66 5.79
C ILE A 250 1.16 17.07 7.25
N ALA A 251 2.04 16.65 8.15
CA ALA A 251 1.88 16.94 9.57
C ALA A 251 1.92 18.44 9.90
N ALA A 252 2.73 19.21 9.16
CA ALA A 252 2.84 20.67 9.34
C ALA A 252 1.93 21.49 8.41
N HIS A 253 0.92 20.84 7.80
CA HIS A 253 -0.10 21.48 6.96
C HIS A 253 0.46 22.36 5.83
N ARG A 254 1.51 21.87 5.12
CA ARG A 254 2.20 22.63 4.06
C ARG A 254 1.65 22.30 2.67
N HIS A 255 0.49 22.86 2.27
CA HIS A 255 -0.21 22.51 1.02
C HIS A 255 0.66 22.57 -0.23
N ASP A 256 1.39 23.67 -0.42
CA ASP A 256 2.23 23.84 -1.62
C ASP A 256 3.40 22.86 -1.65
N MET A 257 3.92 22.51 -0.47
CA MET A 257 4.98 21.51 -0.35
C MET A 257 4.46 20.11 -0.64
N ILE A 258 3.27 19.76 -0.16
CA ILE A 258 2.60 18.48 -0.46
C ILE A 258 2.43 18.35 -1.98
N ARG A 259 1.93 19.39 -2.65
CA ARG A 259 1.83 19.41 -4.12
C ARG A 259 3.20 19.23 -4.75
N HIS A 260 4.18 20.00 -4.34
CA HIS A 260 5.51 19.96 -4.94
C HIS A 260 6.15 18.57 -4.82
N LEU A 261 6.15 17.98 -3.63
CA LEU A 261 6.67 16.64 -3.39
C LEU A 261 5.90 15.57 -4.19
N HIS A 262 4.58 15.65 -4.26
CA HIS A 262 3.77 14.74 -5.06
C HIS A 262 4.16 14.79 -6.55
N HIS A 263 4.29 15.98 -7.13
CA HIS A 263 4.75 16.14 -8.52
C HIS A 263 6.18 15.64 -8.74
N ALA A 264 7.03 15.72 -7.70
CA ALA A 264 8.37 15.14 -7.70
C ALA A 264 8.39 13.61 -7.49
N GLY A 265 7.23 12.95 -7.37
CA GLY A 265 7.13 11.49 -7.23
C GLY A 265 7.12 10.97 -5.79
N ALA A 266 6.87 11.83 -4.80
CA ALA A 266 6.63 11.40 -3.42
C ALA A 266 5.35 10.57 -3.31
N LYS A 267 5.39 9.48 -2.54
CA LYS A 267 4.26 8.57 -2.37
C LYS A 267 3.46 8.86 -1.09
N PHE A 268 2.17 8.57 -1.12
CA PHE A 268 1.28 8.56 0.06
C PHE A 268 1.25 7.21 0.79
N THR A 269 1.90 6.18 0.25
CA THR A 269 1.96 4.85 0.88
C THR A 269 3.03 4.78 1.95
N ALA A 270 2.91 3.84 2.88
CA ALA A 270 3.98 3.57 3.84
C ALA A 270 5.28 3.18 3.12
N PRO A 271 6.44 3.73 3.53
CA PRO A 271 7.70 3.33 2.91
C PRO A 271 8.09 1.92 3.33
N HIS A 272 8.74 1.20 2.43
CA HIS A 272 9.29 -0.12 2.73
C HIS A 272 10.53 0.02 3.62
N LEU A 273 10.45 -0.51 4.83
CA LEU A 273 11.58 -0.57 5.76
C LEU A 273 12.19 -1.97 5.81
N LYS A 274 13.50 -2.03 6.04
CA LYS A 274 14.19 -3.30 6.31
C LYS A 274 13.83 -3.83 7.71
N HIS A 275 13.75 -5.15 7.85
CA HIS A 275 13.75 -5.91 9.11
C HIS A 275 12.73 -5.47 10.18
N GLY A 276 11.46 -5.86 10.06
CA GLY A 276 10.47 -5.82 11.15
C GLY A 276 10.13 -4.43 11.72
N LYS A 277 10.72 -3.36 11.19
CA LYS A 277 10.42 -1.98 11.56
C LYS A 277 9.06 -1.61 10.98
N ARG A 278 8.20 -1.05 11.84
CA ARG A 278 6.87 -0.58 11.45
C ARG A 278 6.99 0.79 10.80
N ALA A 279 6.54 0.91 9.56
CA ALA A 279 6.40 2.17 8.86
C ALA A 279 4.93 2.60 8.87
N THR A 280 4.69 3.90 8.84
CA THR A 280 3.35 4.45 8.63
C THR A 280 3.28 5.13 7.28
N ALA A 281 2.08 5.24 6.74
CA ALA A 281 1.85 6.06 5.55
C ALA A 281 1.82 7.56 5.94
N PRO A 282 2.35 8.46 5.09
CA PRO A 282 2.32 9.90 5.35
C PRO A 282 0.97 10.47 5.77
N PRO A 283 -0.17 10.11 5.14
CA PRO A 283 -1.48 10.62 5.53
C PRO A 283 -1.82 10.33 7.01
N ARG A 284 -1.35 9.23 7.60
CA ARG A 284 -1.62 8.89 9.01
C ARG A 284 -1.22 10.02 9.96
N TRP A 285 -0.15 10.75 9.65
CA TRP A 285 0.38 11.78 10.54
C TRP A 285 -0.56 12.98 10.67
N LEU A 286 -1.51 13.13 9.75
CA LEU A 286 -2.54 14.17 9.80
C LEU A 286 -3.50 14.02 11.00
N VAL A 287 -3.72 12.79 11.48
CA VAL A 287 -4.67 12.49 12.57
C VAL A 287 -4.01 11.92 13.82
N SER A 288 -2.68 11.87 13.83
CA SER A 288 -1.92 11.34 14.96
C SER A 288 -1.85 12.39 16.07
N GLY A 289 -2.35 12.05 17.27
CA GLY A 289 -2.38 12.97 18.43
C GLY A 289 -1.05 13.70 18.67
N ARG A 290 0.06 12.96 18.68
CA ARG A 290 1.42 13.52 18.79
C ARG A 290 1.73 14.65 17.80
N PHE A 291 1.35 14.50 16.54
CA PHE A 291 1.71 15.47 15.50
C PHE A 291 0.74 16.65 15.50
N LEU A 292 -0.52 16.42 15.87
CA LEU A 292 -1.49 17.47 16.15
C LEU A 292 -1.06 18.34 17.34
N ASP A 293 -0.53 17.74 18.41
CA ASP A 293 0.02 18.50 19.55
C ASP A 293 1.22 19.36 19.16
N MET A 294 2.03 18.89 18.21
CA MET A 294 3.26 19.57 17.80
C MET A 294 3.06 20.65 16.74
N PHE A 295 2.10 20.47 15.83
CA PHE A 295 1.88 21.36 14.68
C PHE A 295 0.54 22.09 14.69
N GLY A 296 -0.31 21.80 15.67
CA GLY A 296 -1.65 22.36 15.79
C GLY A 296 -2.72 21.44 15.21
N ASP A 297 -3.92 21.60 15.77
CA ASP A 297 -5.12 20.82 15.46
C ASP A 297 -6.25 21.70 14.90
N ASP A 298 -5.90 22.81 14.26
CA ASP A 298 -6.85 23.67 13.57
C ASP A 298 -7.67 22.84 12.57
N THR A 299 -8.98 22.75 12.84
CA THR A 299 -9.86 21.83 12.14
C THR A 299 -9.99 22.17 10.66
N ALA A 300 -9.95 23.46 10.31
CA ALA A 300 -10.06 23.91 8.93
C ALA A 300 -8.80 23.54 8.13
N GLU A 301 -7.62 23.73 8.72
CA GLU A 301 -6.34 23.37 8.12
C GLU A 301 -6.21 21.86 7.90
N VAL A 302 -6.47 21.05 8.94
CA VAL A 302 -6.37 19.58 8.84
C VAL A 302 -7.34 19.04 7.78
N ALA A 303 -8.60 19.51 7.77
CA ALA A 303 -9.59 19.13 6.77
C ALA A 303 -9.19 19.59 5.35
N SER A 304 -8.57 20.77 5.23
CA SER A 304 -8.06 21.29 3.95
C SER A 304 -6.94 20.41 3.38
N VAL A 305 -6.01 19.95 4.22
CA VAL A 305 -4.97 18.99 3.84
C VAL A 305 -5.59 17.67 3.38
N LEU A 306 -6.58 17.14 4.11
CA LEU A 306 -7.27 15.90 3.72
C LEU A 306 -7.94 16.01 2.35
N ARG A 307 -8.65 17.13 2.08
CA ARG A 307 -9.21 17.43 0.76
C ARG A 307 -8.14 17.51 -0.32
N LEU A 308 -6.98 18.11 -0.01
CA LEU A 308 -5.84 18.14 -0.93
C LEU A 308 -5.34 16.72 -1.26
N LEU A 309 -5.14 15.87 -0.25
CA LEU A 309 -4.69 14.49 -0.46
C LEU A 309 -5.63 13.71 -1.39
N LYS A 310 -6.95 13.81 -1.17
CA LYS A 310 -7.97 13.20 -2.04
C LYS A 310 -7.86 13.68 -3.48
N ARG A 311 -7.70 15.00 -3.70
CA ARG A 311 -7.51 15.58 -5.05
C ARG A 311 -6.23 15.12 -5.73
N LEU A 312 -5.19 14.83 -4.96
CA LEU A 312 -3.93 14.28 -5.47
C LEU A 312 -3.96 12.76 -5.64
N GLY A 313 -5.13 12.12 -5.51
CA GLY A 313 -5.30 10.70 -5.79
C GLY A 313 -4.96 9.77 -4.62
N TRP A 314 -4.81 10.27 -3.40
CA TRP A 314 -4.73 9.39 -2.23
C TRP A 314 -6.06 8.66 -1.99
N ASN A 315 -5.99 7.35 -1.79
CA ASN A 315 -7.16 6.51 -1.54
C ASN A 315 -7.40 6.34 -0.03
N LYS A 316 -8.58 6.74 0.44
CA LYS A 316 -8.99 6.64 1.86
C LYS A 316 -9.02 5.21 2.40
N TYR A 317 -9.09 4.21 1.53
CA TYR A 317 -9.09 2.78 1.90
C TYR A 317 -7.68 2.19 2.00
N ASP A 318 -6.63 2.94 1.65
CA ASP A 318 -5.25 2.46 1.78
C ASP A 318 -4.91 2.19 3.24
N GLY A 319 -4.24 1.05 3.49
CA GLY A 319 -3.72 0.72 4.81
C GLY A 319 -2.62 1.71 5.22
N LEU A 320 -2.83 2.42 6.31
CA LEU A 320 -1.94 3.50 6.77
C LEU A 320 -0.87 3.04 7.78
N ASN A 321 -0.90 1.77 8.18
CA ASN A 321 0.05 1.16 9.12
C ASN A 321 0.19 -0.36 8.91
N ASP A 322 0.98 -0.99 9.77
CA ASP A 322 1.21 -2.44 9.82
C ASP A 322 -0.05 -3.28 10.10
N ARG A 323 -1.10 -2.66 10.62
CA ARG A 323 -2.41 -3.29 10.86
C ARG A 323 -3.40 -3.11 9.72
N TYR A 324 -2.97 -2.50 8.61
CA TYR A 324 -3.83 -2.15 7.46
C TYR A 324 -5.06 -1.32 7.87
N GLU A 325 -4.95 -0.53 8.93
CA GLU A 325 -6.02 0.38 9.34
C GLU A 325 -6.16 1.50 8.32
N ASN A 326 -7.40 1.76 7.90
CA ASN A 326 -7.73 2.90 7.05
C ASN A 326 -7.83 4.20 7.88
N MET A 327 -7.96 5.34 7.20
CA MET A 327 -8.02 6.65 7.88
C MET A 327 -9.19 6.78 8.86
N ARG A 328 -10.36 6.19 8.53
CA ARG A 328 -11.57 6.30 9.35
C ARG A 328 -11.35 5.67 10.72
N SER A 329 -10.89 4.42 10.76
CA SER A 329 -10.63 3.70 12.02
C SER A 329 -9.55 4.37 12.87
N ILE A 330 -8.53 4.99 12.24
CA ILE A 330 -7.49 5.72 12.96
C ILE A 330 -8.04 7.02 13.52
N ALA A 331 -8.82 7.79 12.75
CA ALA A 331 -9.43 9.03 13.21
C ALA A 331 -10.42 8.79 14.37
N GLU A 332 -11.21 7.71 14.32
CA GLU A 332 -12.13 7.31 15.40
C GLU A 332 -11.39 7.06 16.71
N ARG A 333 -10.23 6.40 16.67
CA ARG A 333 -9.43 6.10 17.86
C ARG A 333 -8.61 7.28 18.35
N GLU A 334 -7.81 7.90 17.48
CA GLU A 334 -6.79 8.89 17.88
C GLU A 334 -7.40 10.25 18.20
N LEU A 335 -8.59 10.55 17.66
CA LEU A 335 -9.28 11.83 17.84
C LEU A 335 -10.46 11.76 18.81
N GLN A 336 -10.56 10.71 19.63
CA GLN A 336 -11.66 10.55 20.60
C GLN A 336 -11.78 11.75 21.56
N GLY A 337 -10.68 12.44 21.86
CA GLY A 337 -10.67 13.67 22.68
C GLY A 337 -10.82 14.98 21.90
N ARG A 338 -10.90 14.94 20.56
CA ARG A 338 -10.99 16.12 19.67
C ARG A 338 -12.24 16.02 18.79
N VAL A 339 -13.41 16.10 19.41
CA VAL A 339 -14.71 15.77 18.80
C VAL A 339 -14.98 16.54 17.51
N GLU A 340 -14.74 17.86 17.49
CA GLU A 340 -14.99 18.68 16.30
C GLU A 340 -14.05 18.31 15.14
N LEU A 341 -12.77 18.13 15.42
CA LEU A 341 -11.79 17.69 14.43
C LEU A 341 -12.13 16.29 13.91
N GLN A 342 -12.48 15.36 14.80
CA GLN A 342 -12.90 14.01 14.43
C GLN A 342 -14.10 14.04 13.48
N LYS A 343 -15.14 14.80 13.83
CA LYS A 343 -16.34 14.95 13.02
C LYS A 343 -16.02 15.52 11.64
N ALA A 344 -15.19 16.55 11.57
CA ALA A 344 -14.76 17.16 10.30
C ALA A 344 -13.99 16.17 9.41
N ILE A 345 -13.06 15.41 9.99
CA ILE A 345 -12.29 14.40 9.26
C ILE A 345 -13.19 13.26 8.77
N LEU A 346 -14.11 12.77 9.60
CA LEU A 346 -15.04 11.72 9.20
C LEU A 346 -16.03 12.16 8.12
N ALA A 347 -16.39 13.44 8.06
CA ALA A 347 -17.22 14.01 7.00
C ALA A 347 -16.48 14.07 5.65
N GLU A 348 -15.15 14.24 5.67
CA GLU A 348 -14.31 14.27 4.48
C GLU A 348 -13.92 12.89 3.96
N LEU A 349 -14.06 11.81 4.75
CA LEU A 349 -13.72 10.44 4.38
C LEU A 349 -14.91 9.69 3.76
#